data_AF-A0A118PZC2-F1
#
_entry.id   AF-A0A118PZC2-F1
#
_cell.length_a   1.000
_cell.length_b   1.000
_cell.length_c   1.000
_cell.angle_alpha   90.00
_cell.angle_beta   90.00
_cell.angle_gamma   90.00
#
_symmetry.space_group_name_H-M   'P 1'
#
loop_
_entity.id
_entity.type
_entity.pdbx_description
1 polymer ?
#
loop_
_entity_poly.entity_id
_entity_poly.type
_entity_poly.pdbx_seq_one_letter_code
_entity_poly.pdbx_strand_id
1 'polypeptide(L)'
;MTQNLVIQSLAPLSDAHYKPLLGLARGARVVPIDAHALRIEDANPAQRPDIDAYCGTHALDFAFVDAGRTLGDFGLVVMDMDSTLITIECIDEIADFCGLKAEVAAITEASMRGEIRDFNESLTRRVALLAGLDAQALERVYEERLRLSPGAESMLAGAKAAGLKTLLVSGGFTFFTERLKARLGLDFAHANTLEIVDGKLTGKVLGEIVNADVKARLLRDTCAALGIAPSRAIAMGDGSNDLKMMAEAGLSVAFHAKPVVREAATVAFDHVGLDGLLRLF
;
A
#
# COMPACT_ATOMS: atom_id res chain seq x y z
N MET A 1 -17.96 -6.59 -20.04
CA MET A 1 -17.31 -7.82 -19.53
C MET A 1 -18.09 -8.26 -18.32
N THR A 2 -18.21 -9.56 -18.09
CA THR A 2 -18.81 -10.09 -16.86
C THR A 2 -17.90 -9.76 -15.68
N GLN A 3 -18.47 -9.29 -14.57
CA GLN A 3 -17.71 -9.04 -13.34
C GLN A 3 -18.22 -9.90 -12.20
N ASN A 4 -17.30 -10.30 -11.34
CA ASN A 4 -17.58 -10.94 -10.08
C ASN A 4 -17.43 -9.91 -8.96
N LEU A 5 -18.23 -10.04 -7.91
CA LEU A 5 -18.05 -9.28 -6.67
C LEU A 5 -17.38 -10.18 -5.64
N VAL A 6 -16.21 -9.80 -5.17
CA VAL A 6 -15.53 -10.44 -4.06
C VAL A 6 -15.83 -9.66 -2.79
N ILE A 7 -16.22 -10.37 -1.74
CA ILE A 7 -16.48 -9.83 -0.40
C ILE A 7 -15.49 -10.49 0.55
N GLN A 8 -14.86 -9.69 1.41
CA GLN A 8 -13.84 -10.14 2.33
C GLN A 8 -14.07 -9.56 3.72
N SER A 9 -13.61 -10.26 4.75
CA SER A 9 -13.69 -9.81 6.14
C SER A 9 -12.50 -10.29 6.95
N LEU A 10 -12.15 -9.53 7.98
CA LEU A 10 -11.15 -9.93 8.97
C LEU A 10 -11.63 -11.13 9.82
N ALA A 11 -12.93 -11.18 10.13
CA ALA A 11 -13.54 -12.30 10.85
C ALA A 11 -14.16 -13.31 9.86
N PRO A 12 -14.40 -14.58 10.27
CA PRO A 12 -15.12 -15.52 9.42
C PRO A 12 -16.49 -14.98 9.02
N LEU A 13 -16.82 -15.05 7.73
CA LEU A 13 -18.06 -14.55 7.17
C LEU A 13 -19.25 -15.36 7.68
N SER A 14 -20.23 -14.67 8.26
CA SER A 14 -21.51 -15.27 8.62
C SER A 14 -22.37 -15.54 7.39
N ASP A 15 -23.05 -16.69 7.36
CA ASP A 15 -24.05 -17.05 6.34
C ASP A 15 -25.18 -16.00 6.21
N ALA A 16 -25.38 -15.20 7.26
CA ALA A 16 -26.33 -14.09 7.25
C ALA A 16 -26.04 -13.04 6.16
N HIS A 17 -24.80 -12.91 5.70
CA HIS A 17 -24.41 -11.97 4.66
C HIS A 17 -24.75 -12.45 3.23
N TYR A 18 -24.88 -13.76 3.03
CA TYR A 18 -24.87 -14.36 1.69
C TYR A 18 -26.09 -13.93 0.87
N LYS A 19 -27.28 -14.08 1.44
CA LYS A 19 -28.54 -13.73 0.74
C LYS A 19 -28.69 -12.22 0.50
N PRO A 20 -28.44 -11.33 1.48
CA PRO A 20 -28.44 -9.88 1.24
C PRO A 20 -27.46 -9.46 0.16
N LEU A 21 -26.20 -9.89 0.24
CA LEU A 21 -25.16 -9.50 -0.73
C LEU A 21 -25.48 -10.01 -2.13
N LEU A 22 -25.96 -11.25 -2.29
CA LEU A 22 -26.38 -11.77 -3.59
C LEU A 22 -27.49 -10.92 -4.21
N GLY A 23 -28.49 -10.53 -3.41
CA GLY A 23 -29.60 -9.68 -3.84
C GLY A 23 -29.15 -8.28 -4.24
N LEU A 24 -28.32 -7.63 -3.42
CA LEU A 24 -27.76 -6.30 -3.69
C LEU A 24 -26.88 -6.31 -4.94
N ALA A 25 -26.02 -7.31 -5.09
CA ALA A 25 -25.11 -7.43 -6.23
C ALA A 25 -25.83 -7.75 -7.55
N ARG A 26 -27.08 -8.23 -7.48
CA ARG A 26 -27.83 -8.81 -8.61
C ARG A 26 -27.05 -9.90 -9.34
N GLY A 27 -26.28 -10.69 -8.57
CA GLY A 27 -25.45 -11.75 -9.11
C GLY A 27 -26.20 -13.07 -9.31
N ALA A 28 -25.55 -14.02 -9.98
CA ALA A 28 -26.11 -15.32 -10.29
C ALA A 28 -26.04 -16.29 -9.10
N ARG A 29 -24.89 -16.38 -8.42
CA ARG A 29 -24.68 -17.27 -7.28
C ARG A 29 -23.53 -16.83 -6.37
N VAL A 30 -23.56 -17.30 -5.13
CA VAL A 30 -22.45 -17.17 -4.16
C VAL A 30 -21.56 -18.40 -4.23
N VAL A 31 -20.25 -18.20 -4.25
CA VAL A 31 -19.19 -19.21 -4.22
C VAL A 31 -18.23 -18.85 -3.08
N PRO A 32 -18.17 -19.64 -1.98
CA PRO A 32 -17.19 -19.42 -0.93
C PRO A 32 -15.75 -19.56 -1.47
N ILE A 33 -14.86 -18.65 -1.06
CA ILE A 33 -13.43 -18.72 -1.38
C ILE A 33 -12.70 -19.40 -0.22
N ASP A 34 -12.88 -18.83 0.98
CA ASP A 34 -12.41 -19.39 2.26
C ASP A 34 -13.37 -18.95 3.38
N ALA A 35 -12.99 -19.15 4.64
CA ALA A 35 -13.82 -18.72 5.77
C ALA A 35 -14.01 -17.19 5.86
N HIS A 36 -13.13 -16.41 5.21
CA HIS A 36 -13.04 -14.96 5.30
C HIS A 36 -13.51 -14.25 4.03
N ALA A 37 -13.74 -14.97 2.93
CA ALA A 37 -14.18 -14.38 1.68
C ALA A 37 -15.15 -15.25 0.88
N LEU A 38 -16.01 -14.57 0.13
CA LEU A 38 -16.92 -15.15 -0.85
C LEU A 38 -16.84 -14.39 -2.17
N ARG A 39 -17.27 -15.06 -3.23
CA ARG A 39 -17.43 -14.52 -4.57
C ARG A 39 -18.90 -14.58 -4.98
N ILE A 40 -19.43 -13.50 -5.52
CA ILE A 40 -20.71 -13.47 -6.19
C ILE A 40 -20.44 -13.36 -7.69
N GLU A 41 -20.82 -14.41 -8.43
CA GLU A 41 -20.64 -14.46 -9.88
C GLU A 41 -21.67 -13.59 -10.62
N ASP A 42 -21.30 -13.07 -11.78
CA ASP A 42 -22.15 -12.24 -12.65
C ASP A 42 -22.76 -11.03 -11.95
N ALA A 43 -22.03 -10.43 -11.02
CA ALA A 43 -22.46 -9.26 -10.26
C ALA A 43 -22.54 -8.00 -11.15
N ASN A 44 -23.48 -7.11 -10.84
CA ASN A 44 -23.66 -5.85 -11.56
C ASN A 44 -22.85 -4.71 -10.89
N PRO A 45 -21.79 -4.18 -11.52
CA PRO A 45 -20.97 -3.10 -10.95
C PRO A 45 -21.74 -1.79 -10.70
N ALA A 46 -22.88 -1.59 -11.35
CA ALA A 46 -23.76 -0.45 -11.10
C ALA A 46 -24.39 -0.49 -9.69
N GLN A 47 -24.28 -1.59 -8.95
CA GLN A 47 -24.73 -1.73 -7.57
C GLN A 47 -23.65 -1.36 -6.54
N ARG A 48 -22.49 -0.83 -6.98
CA ARG A 48 -21.41 -0.37 -6.08
C ARG A 48 -21.91 0.52 -4.92
N PRO A 49 -22.80 1.51 -5.10
CA PRO A 49 -23.26 2.34 -3.98
C PRO A 49 -23.96 1.55 -2.87
N ASP A 50 -24.82 0.60 -3.23
CA ASP A 50 -25.55 -0.22 -2.25
C ASP A 50 -24.64 -1.24 -1.57
N ILE A 51 -23.67 -1.79 -2.32
CA ILE A 51 -22.64 -2.68 -1.77
C ILE A 51 -21.72 -1.92 -0.82
N ASP A 52 -21.28 -0.72 -1.17
CA ASP A 52 -20.43 0.12 -0.31
C ASP A 52 -21.15 0.46 1.01
N ALA A 53 -22.42 0.85 0.96
CA ALA A 53 -23.22 1.13 2.15
C ALA A 53 -23.38 -0.12 3.05
N TYR A 54 -23.64 -1.30 2.45
CA TYR A 54 -23.77 -2.54 3.19
C TYR A 54 -22.44 -2.96 3.83
N CYS A 55 -21.37 -2.95 3.04
CA CYS A 55 -20.04 -3.37 3.49
C CYS A 55 -19.50 -2.45 4.58
N GLY A 56 -19.65 -1.13 4.45
CA GLY A 56 -19.29 -0.16 5.48
C GLY A 56 -20.04 -0.36 6.79
N THR A 57 -21.33 -0.74 6.74
CA THR A 57 -22.14 -1.04 7.94
C THR A 57 -21.67 -2.31 8.66
N HIS A 58 -21.13 -3.27 7.92
CA HIS A 58 -20.77 -4.61 8.41
C HIS A 58 -19.27 -4.84 8.55
N ALA A 59 -18.44 -3.80 8.38
CA ALA A 59 -16.98 -3.90 8.39
C ALA A 59 -16.45 -4.99 7.42
N LEU A 60 -16.95 -4.95 6.18
CA LEU A 60 -16.54 -5.83 5.09
C LEU A 60 -15.79 -5.02 4.04
N ASP A 61 -14.81 -5.65 3.40
CA ASP A 61 -14.16 -5.11 2.21
C ASP A 61 -14.75 -5.76 0.96
N PHE A 62 -14.71 -5.06 -0.17
CA PHE A 62 -15.23 -5.60 -1.42
C PHE A 62 -14.48 -5.11 -2.65
N ALA A 63 -14.57 -5.90 -3.72
CA ALA A 63 -14.03 -5.54 -5.02
C ALA A 63 -14.87 -6.15 -6.15
N PHE A 64 -15.12 -5.35 -7.19
CA PHE A 64 -15.57 -5.90 -8.46
C PHE A 64 -14.35 -6.24 -9.31
N VAL A 65 -14.28 -7.48 -9.79
CA VAL A 65 -13.16 -8.00 -10.58
C VAL A 65 -13.68 -8.63 -11.87
N ASP A 66 -12.92 -8.52 -12.96
CA ASP A 66 -13.28 -9.15 -14.23
C ASP A 66 -13.33 -10.67 -14.08
N ALA A 67 -14.42 -11.28 -14.57
CA ALA A 67 -14.56 -12.73 -14.52
C ALA A 67 -13.45 -13.41 -15.34
N GLY A 68 -12.74 -14.35 -14.72
CA GLY A 68 -11.64 -15.09 -15.33
C GLY A 68 -10.27 -14.42 -15.25
N ARG A 69 -10.18 -13.18 -14.74
CA ARG A 69 -8.89 -12.57 -14.41
C ARG A 69 -8.24 -13.32 -13.24
N THR A 70 -6.94 -13.54 -13.33
CA THR A 70 -6.14 -14.23 -12.32
C THR A 70 -4.99 -13.35 -11.86
N LEU A 71 -4.38 -13.69 -10.72
CA LEU A 71 -3.20 -12.97 -10.25
C LEU A 71 -2.05 -13.02 -11.27
N GLY A 72 -1.88 -14.14 -11.97
CA GLY A 72 -0.83 -14.33 -12.99
C GLY A 72 -0.99 -13.48 -14.26
N ASP A 73 -2.12 -12.80 -14.44
CA ASP A 73 -2.28 -11.82 -15.53
C ASP A 73 -1.42 -10.56 -15.30
N PHE A 74 -1.06 -10.30 -14.03
CA PHE A 74 -0.14 -9.24 -13.63
C PHE A 74 1.30 -9.75 -13.62
N GLY A 75 2.26 -8.84 -13.82
CA GLY A 75 3.70 -9.14 -13.80
C GLY A 75 4.47 -8.44 -12.68
N LEU A 76 3.86 -7.48 -12.00
CA LEU A 76 4.50 -6.65 -10.98
C LEU A 76 3.50 -6.29 -9.88
N VAL A 77 3.92 -6.41 -8.62
CA VAL A 77 3.29 -5.75 -7.49
C VAL A 77 4.23 -4.67 -6.95
N VAL A 78 3.74 -3.44 -6.93
CA VAL A 78 4.43 -2.26 -6.41
C VAL A 78 3.75 -1.83 -5.12
N MET A 79 4.52 -1.58 -4.07
CA MET A 79 3.99 -1.23 -2.75
C MET A 79 4.70 0.00 -2.19
N ASP A 80 3.97 0.87 -1.52
CA ASP A 80 4.58 1.77 -0.54
C ASP A 80 5.11 0.97 0.67
N MET A 81 6.06 1.57 1.40
CA MET A 81 6.63 1.02 2.61
C MET A 81 5.83 1.46 3.84
N ASP A 82 6.01 2.73 4.25
CA ASP A 82 5.40 3.30 5.45
C ASP A 82 3.87 3.22 5.34
N SER A 83 3.21 2.88 6.46
CA SER A 83 1.75 2.68 6.55
C SER A 83 1.10 1.73 5.52
N THR A 84 1.90 1.01 4.73
CA THR A 84 1.44 0.06 3.71
C THR A 84 2.08 -1.30 3.90
N LEU A 85 3.35 -1.52 3.52
CA LEU A 85 4.04 -2.79 3.76
C LEU A 85 4.41 -2.96 5.25
N ILE A 86 4.67 -1.85 5.95
CA ILE A 86 4.94 -1.81 7.38
C ILE A 86 3.93 -0.91 8.10
N THR A 87 3.75 -1.13 9.40
CA THR A 87 2.70 -0.48 10.19
C THR A 87 3.10 0.86 10.81
N ILE A 88 4.25 1.42 10.42
CA ILE A 88 4.82 2.63 11.04
C ILE A 88 5.16 3.66 9.96
N GLU A 89 5.32 4.90 10.41
CA GLU A 89 5.98 5.97 9.66
C GLU A 89 7.43 6.06 10.14
N CYS A 90 8.39 5.58 9.35
CA CYS A 90 9.79 5.50 9.78
C CYS A 90 10.34 6.83 10.32
N ILE A 91 10.01 7.96 9.69
CA ILE A 91 10.51 9.27 10.11
C ILE A 91 9.98 9.71 11.48
N ASP A 92 8.73 9.38 11.80
CA ASP A 92 8.10 9.72 13.07
C ASP A 92 8.71 8.89 14.20
N GLU A 93 9.02 7.62 13.94
CA GLU A 93 9.68 6.73 14.91
C GLU A 93 11.15 7.14 15.15
N ILE A 94 11.87 7.61 14.12
CA ILE A 94 13.22 8.18 14.30
C ILE A 94 13.15 9.44 15.17
N ALA A 95 12.17 10.31 14.92
CA ALA A 95 11.98 11.55 15.67
C ALA A 95 11.60 11.28 17.14
N ASP A 96 10.83 10.23 17.40
CA ASP A 96 10.47 9.81 18.77
C ASP A 96 11.71 9.47 19.60
N PHE A 97 12.70 8.79 19.02
CA PHE A 97 13.94 8.43 19.73
C PHE A 97 14.79 9.62 20.16
N CYS A 98 14.61 10.80 19.55
CA CYS A 98 15.30 12.03 19.94
C CYS A 98 14.38 13.05 20.63
N GLY A 99 13.13 12.67 20.95
CA GLY A 99 12.16 13.55 21.59
C GLY A 99 11.66 14.67 20.68
N LEU A 100 11.79 14.53 19.36
CA LEU A 100 11.39 15.51 18.35
C LEU A 100 10.08 15.13 17.61
N LYS A 101 9.33 14.17 18.16
CA LYS A 101 8.09 13.67 17.55
C LYS A 101 7.07 14.79 17.32
N ALA A 102 6.94 15.72 18.27
CA ALA A 102 5.98 16.81 18.18
C ALA A 102 6.35 17.78 17.04
N GLU A 103 7.63 18.08 16.87
CA GLU A 103 8.16 18.98 15.86
C GLU A 103 8.01 18.39 14.45
N VAL A 104 8.28 17.10 14.29
CA VAL A 104 8.07 16.40 13.01
C VAL A 104 6.57 16.29 12.69
N ALA A 105 5.73 15.93 13.68
CA ALA A 105 4.29 15.86 13.50
C ALA A 105 3.69 17.21 13.09
N ALA A 106 4.14 18.33 13.66
CA ALA A 106 3.67 19.66 13.28
C ALA A 106 3.91 19.98 11.79
N ILE A 107 5.03 19.54 11.22
CA ILE A 107 5.33 19.69 9.78
C ILE A 107 4.42 18.78 8.93
N THR A 108 4.22 17.54 9.37
CA THR A 108 3.31 16.59 8.71
C THR A 108 1.88 17.13 8.67
N GLU A 109 1.38 17.65 9.79
CA GLU A 109 0.05 18.26 9.87
C GLU A 109 -0.08 19.51 9.01
N ALA A 110 0.95 20.37 8.97
CA ALA A 110 0.98 21.52 8.07
C ALA A 110 0.92 21.10 6.59
N SER A 111 1.53 19.96 6.25
CA SER A 111 1.44 19.38 4.91
C SER A 111 0.02 18.89 4.61
N MET A 112 -0.62 18.21 5.57
CA MET A 112 -2.01 17.76 5.45
C MET A 112 -3.02 18.91 5.36
N ARG A 113 -2.77 20.04 6.04
CA ARG A 113 -3.58 21.28 5.92
C ARG A 113 -3.32 22.04 4.61
N GLY A 114 -2.36 21.61 3.78
CA GLY A 114 -2.00 22.27 2.54
C GLY A 114 -1.21 23.57 2.72
N GLU A 115 -0.67 23.81 3.92
CA GLU A 115 0.26 24.91 4.22
C GLU A 115 1.63 24.61 3.60
N ILE A 116 2.06 23.34 3.65
CA ILE A 116 3.21 22.82 2.91
C ILE A 116 2.68 21.96 1.77
N ARG A 117 2.67 22.51 0.55
CA ARG A 117 2.10 21.83 -0.62
C ARG A 117 3.08 20.91 -1.33
N ASP A 118 4.37 21.19 -1.18
CA ASP A 118 5.42 20.42 -1.81
C ASP A 118 5.92 19.30 -0.87
N PHE A 119 5.83 18.06 -1.34
CA PHE A 119 6.31 16.90 -0.60
C PHE A 119 7.82 16.99 -0.33
N ASN A 120 8.58 17.47 -1.32
CA ASN A 120 10.04 17.57 -1.20
C ASN A 120 10.43 18.56 -0.09
N GLU A 121 9.77 19.72 -0.05
CA GLU A 121 9.89 20.68 1.04
C GLU A 121 9.52 20.08 2.40
N SER A 122 8.36 19.42 2.51
CA SER A 122 7.91 18.77 3.75
C SER A 122 8.93 17.75 4.26
N LEU A 123 9.42 16.87 3.38
CA LEU A 123 10.41 15.87 3.73
C LEU A 123 11.73 16.53 4.17
N THR A 124 12.22 17.51 3.41
CA THR A 124 13.48 18.20 3.70
C THR A 124 13.43 18.87 5.08
N ARG A 125 12.31 19.53 5.42
CA ARG A 125 12.12 20.17 6.73
C ARG A 125 12.10 19.15 7.87
N ARG A 126 11.39 18.02 7.71
CA ARG A 126 11.35 16.96 8.73
C ARG A 126 12.71 16.30 8.93
N VAL A 127 13.42 16.00 7.84
CA VAL A 127 14.76 15.40 7.90
C VAL A 127 15.77 16.36 8.53
N ALA A 128 15.67 17.67 8.29
CA ALA A 128 16.56 18.66 8.90
C ALA A 128 16.50 18.66 10.44
N LEU A 129 15.34 18.33 11.03
CA LEU A 129 15.19 18.20 12.49
C LEU A 129 16.01 17.04 13.06
N LEU A 130 16.35 16.05 12.24
CA LEU A 130 17.09 14.86 12.67
C LEU A 130 18.62 15.08 12.68
N ALA A 131 19.09 16.29 12.33
CA ALA A 131 20.52 16.60 12.27
C ALA A 131 21.22 16.38 13.63
N GLY A 132 22.35 15.67 13.59
CA GLY A 132 23.16 15.34 14.76
C GLY A 132 22.75 14.05 15.48
N LEU A 133 21.64 13.42 15.10
CA LEU A 133 21.21 12.14 15.64
C LEU A 133 22.18 11.02 15.25
N ASP A 134 22.46 10.11 16.18
CA ASP A 134 23.26 8.91 15.91
C ASP A 134 22.52 7.99 14.93
N ALA A 135 23.20 7.55 13.88
CA ALA A 135 22.63 6.65 12.86
C ALA A 135 22.19 5.30 13.45
N GLN A 136 22.69 4.89 14.62
CA GLN A 136 22.19 3.71 15.35
C GLN A 136 20.70 3.82 15.70
N ALA A 137 20.13 5.03 15.76
CA ALA A 137 18.69 5.20 15.93
C ALA A 137 17.88 4.52 14.81
N LEU A 138 18.41 4.49 13.58
CA LEU A 138 17.75 3.81 12.46
C LEU A 138 17.64 2.29 12.70
N GLU A 139 18.69 1.67 13.24
CA GLU A 139 18.70 0.25 13.57
C GLU A 139 17.70 -0.04 14.69
N ARG A 140 17.65 0.80 15.72
CA ARG A 140 16.68 0.68 16.81
C ARG A 140 15.24 0.77 16.32
N VAL A 141 14.92 1.69 15.40
CA VAL A 141 13.59 1.75 14.77
C VAL A 141 13.29 0.44 14.04
N TYR A 142 14.25 -0.07 13.26
CA TYR A 142 14.08 -1.31 12.50
C TYR A 142 13.86 -2.53 13.40
N GLU A 143 14.61 -2.66 14.49
CA GLU A 143 14.53 -3.81 15.40
C GLU A 143 13.33 -3.70 16.36
N GLU A 144 13.17 -2.54 17.00
CA GLU A 144 12.23 -2.37 18.11
C GLU A 144 10.81 -2.06 17.63
N ARG A 145 10.64 -1.24 16.57
CA ARG A 145 9.35 -0.63 16.19
C ARG A 145 8.75 -1.22 14.91
N LEU A 146 9.57 -1.53 13.91
CA LEU A 146 9.07 -1.96 12.61
C LEU A 146 8.33 -3.30 12.71
N ARG A 147 7.08 -3.32 12.26
CA ARG A 147 6.27 -4.54 12.05
C ARG A 147 5.72 -4.53 10.64
N LEU A 148 5.64 -5.71 10.04
CA LEU A 148 4.98 -5.87 8.74
C LEU A 148 3.47 -5.71 8.93
N SER A 149 2.82 -5.13 7.92
CA SER A 149 1.37 -5.07 7.89
C SER A 149 0.76 -6.48 7.84
N PRO A 150 -0.44 -6.69 8.42
CA PRO A 150 -1.11 -7.98 8.36
C PRO A 150 -1.19 -8.52 6.94
N GLY A 151 -0.89 -9.80 6.74
CA GLY A 151 -0.95 -10.45 5.44
C GLY A 151 0.20 -10.13 4.46
N ALA A 152 1.15 -9.26 4.81
CA ALA A 152 2.26 -8.87 3.93
C ALA A 152 3.04 -10.09 3.39
N GLU A 153 3.50 -10.97 4.26
CA GLU A 153 4.30 -12.14 3.87
C GLU A 153 3.50 -13.11 3.00
N SER A 154 2.23 -13.36 3.35
CA SER A 154 1.32 -14.19 2.56
C SER A 154 1.08 -13.61 1.18
N MET A 155 0.80 -12.31 1.08
CA MET A 155 0.62 -11.60 -0.19
C MET A 155 1.86 -11.71 -1.08
N LEU A 156 3.05 -11.46 -0.52
CA LEU A 156 4.32 -11.56 -1.26
C LEU A 156 4.59 -13.00 -1.73
N ALA A 157 4.34 -14.00 -0.87
CA ALA A 157 4.48 -15.40 -1.23
C ALA A 157 3.52 -15.79 -2.37
N GLY A 158 2.26 -15.35 -2.30
CA GLY A 158 1.26 -15.60 -3.35
C GLY A 158 1.60 -14.89 -4.67
N ALA A 159 2.02 -13.62 -4.61
CA ALA A 159 2.48 -12.87 -5.78
C ALA A 159 3.66 -13.56 -6.47
N LYS A 160 4.67 -13.99 -5.70
CA LYS A 160 5.83 -14.72 -6.23
C LYS A 160 5.44 -16.08 -6.81
N ALA A 161 4.52 -16.81 -6.15
CA ALA A 161 4.02 -18.09 -6.66
C ALA A 161 3.26 -17.93 -7.98
N ALA A 162 2.58 -16.80 -8.18
CA ALA A 162 1.93 -16.43 -9.44
C ALA A 162 2.89 -15.84 -10.49
N GLY A 163 4.19 -15.72 -10.18
CA GLY A 163 5.23 -15.25 -11.10
C GLY A 163 5.41 -13.73 -11.17
N LEU A 164 4.78 -12.96 -10.26
CA LEU A 164 4.95 -11.52 -10.20
C LEU A 164 6.31 -11.17 -9.62
N LYS A 165 6.87 -10.06 -10.11
CA LYS A 165 7.97 -9.35 -9.48
C LYS A 165 7.47 -8.42 -8.40
N THR A 166 8.32 -8.11 -7.43
CA THR A 166 7.97 -7.22 -6.32
C THR A 166 8.85 -5.97 -6.32
N LEU A 167 8.22 -4.81 -6.20
CA LEU A 167 8.90 -3.52 -6.10
C LEU A 167 8.41 -2.78 -4.85
N LEU A 168 9.35 -2.39 -3.99
CA LEU A 168 9.10 -1.48 -2.87
C LEU A 168 9.51 -0.06 -3.25
N VAL A 169 8.57 0.90 -3.25
CA VAL A 169 8.89 2.32 -3.52
C VAL A 169 8.41 3.21 -2.40
N SER A 170 9.33 3.88 -1.73
CA SER A 170 9.02 4.64 -0.52
C SER A 170 9.52 6.08 -0.54
N GLY A 171 8.72 6.98 0.03
CA GLY A 171 9.16 8.31 0.44
C GLY A 171 9.98 8.32 1.75
N GLY A 172 10.11 7.16 2.42
CA GLY A 172 10.99 6.91 3.55
C GLY A 172 12.44 6.70 3.09
N PHE A 173 13.19 5.84 3.78
CA PHE A 173 14.65 5.81 3.65
C PHE A 173 15.25 4.46 3.20
N THR A 174 16.32 4.52 2.40
CA THR A 174 17.04 3.37 1.84
C THR A 174 17.54 2.39 2.90
N PHE A 175 17.88 2.89 4.09
CA PHE A 175 18.24 2.08 5.24
C PHE A 175 17.20 0.97 5.54
N PHE A 176 15.91 1.32 5.50
CA PHE A 176 14.81 0.40 5.80
C PHE A 176 14.44 -0.42 4.57
N THR A 177 14.32 0.20 3.39
CA THR A 177 13.90 -0.53 2.18
C THR A 177 14.90 -1.61 1.77
N GLU A 178 16.21 -1.38 1.90
CA GLU A 178 17.22 -2.41 1.57
C GLU A 178 17.20 -3.58 2.56
N ARG A 179 16.97 -3.32 3.85
CA ARG A 179 16.81 -4.38 4.86
C ARG A 179 15.53 -5.19 4.62
N LEU A 180 14.41 -4.51 4.33
CA LEU A 180 13.15 -5.17 3.97
C LEU A 180 13.27 -5.97 2.68
N LYS A 181 13.95 -5.43 1.67
CA LYS A 181 14.27 -6.14 0.42
C LYS A 181 15.00 -7.44 0.69
N ALA A 182 16.06 -7.40 1.49
CA ALA A 182 16.82 -8.59 1.86
C ALA A 182 15.99 -9.57 2.70
N ARG A 183 15.28 -9.07 3.74
CA ARG A 183 14.46 -9.87 4.66
C ARG A 183 13.33 -10.61 3.94
N LEU A 184 12.65 -9.93 3.02
CA LEU A 184 11.46 -10.45 2.34
C LEU A 184 11.76 -11.03 0.96
N GLY A 185 13.00 -10.92 0.49
CA GLY A 185 13.43 -11.38 -0.82
C GLY A 185 12.76 -10.63 -1.98
N LEU A 186 12.62 -9.31 -1.85
CA LEU A 186 12.02 -8.46 -2.89
C LEU A 186 12.97 -8.26 -4.07
N ASP A 187 12.45 -8.22 -5.29
CA ASP A 187 13.28 -8.00 -6.50
C ASP A 187 13.86 -6.58 -6.56
N PHE A 188 13.05 -5.56 -6.26
CA PHE A 188 13.43 -4.14 -6.39
C PHE A 188 13.04 -3.32 -5.15
N ALA A 189 13.85 -2.31 -4.84
CA ALA A 189 13.56 -1.34 -3.79
C ALA A 189 14.14 0.03 -4.13
N HIS A 190 13.39 1.10 -3.85
CA HIS A 190 13.79 2.48 -4.05
C HIS A 190 13.25 3.38 -2.93
N ALA A 191 14.10 4.24 -2.39
CA ALA A 191 13.74 5.20 -1.34
C ALA A 191 14.71 6.39 -1.31
N ASN A 192 14.45 7.35 -0.42
CA ASN A 192 15.34 8.48 -0.17
C ASN A 192 16.59 8.04 0.61
N THR A 193 17.74 8.66 0.36
CA THR A 193 18.96 8.34 1.12
C THR A 193 19.25 9.43 2.14
N LEU A 194 19.30 9.09 3.43
CA LEU A 194 19.78 10.00 4.47
C LEU A 194 21.29 10.14 4.38
N GLU A 195 21.79 11.38 4.41
CA GLU A 195 23.24 11.62 4.51
C GLU A 195 23.72 11.33 5.94
N ILE A 196 24.73 10.47 6.04
CA ILE A 196 25.38 10.09 7.31
C ILE A 196 26.86 10.45 7.21
N VAL A 197 27.35 11.25 8.17
CA VAL A 197 28.76 11.62 8.31
C VAL A 197 29.19 11.37 9.75
N ASP A 198 30.34 10.71 9.93
CA ASP A 198 30.88 10.33 11.24
C ASP A 198 29.87 9.62 12.16
N GLY A 199 29.05 8.74 11.56
CA GLY A 199 28.03 7.96 12.26
C GLY A 199 26.78 8.76 12.66
N LYS A 200 26.62 10.01 12.19
CA LYS A 200 25.48 10.86 12.52
C LYS A 200 24.71 11.32 11.29
N LEU A 201 23.40 11.48 11.43
CA LEU A 201 22.54 12.09 10.43
C LEU A 201 22.92 13.56 10.26
N THR A 202 23.11 14.03 9.03
CA THR A 202 23.40 15.46 8.78
C THR A 202 22.14 16.31 8.66
N GLY A 203 20.97 15.67 8.62
CA GLY A 203 19.69 16.33 8.34
C GLY A 203 19.45 16.62 6.85
N LYS A 204 20.17 15.93 5.95
CA LYS A 204 19.98 16.06 4.50
C LYS A 204 19.55 14.76 3.85
N VAL A 205 18.78 14.89 2.78
CA VAL A 205 18.46 13.82 1.84
C VAL A 205 19.38 13.93 0.62
N LEU A 206 20.03 12.84 0.25
CA LEU A 206 20.90 12.74 -0.93
C LEU A 206 20.10 12.34 -2.17
N GLY A 207 20.49 12.91 -3.31
CA GLY A 207 19.95 12.56 -4.61
C GLY A 207 18.55 13.13 -4.88
N GLU A 208 17.84 12.51 -5.81
CA GLU A 208 16.47 12.87 -6.15
C GLU A 208 15.51 12.33 -5.09
N ILE A 209 14.60 13.20 -4.61
CA ILE A 209 13.59 12.80 -3.64
C ILE A 209 12.53 11.93 -4.31
N VAL A 210 12.26 10.75 -3.73
CA VAL A 210 11.20 9.82 -4.13
C VAL A 210 9.84 10.39 -3.74
N ASN A 211 9.33 11.29 -4.57
CA ASN A 211 7.99 11.86 -4.47
C ASN A 211 6.99 11.12 -5.38
N ALA A 212 5.75 11.59 -5.46
CA ALA A 212 4.68 10.96 -6.24
C ALA A 212 5.05 10.75 -7.73
N ASP A 213 5.71 11.73 -8.36
CA ASP A 213 6.14 11.61 -9.76
C ASP A 213 7.25 10.57 -9.93
N VAL A 214 8.19 10.54 -8.98
CA VAL A 214 9.24 9.52 -8.95
C VAL A 214 8.67 8.14 -8.72
N LYS A 215 7.69 7.97 -7.81
CA LYS A 215 7.01 6.68 -7.59
C LYS A 215 6.35 6.15 -8.88
N ALA A 216 5.60 7.01 -9.56
CA ALA A 216 4.99 6.66 -10.83
C ALA A 216 6.03 6.30 -11.91
N ARG A 217 7.10 7.10 -12.01
CA ARG A 217 8.19 6.83 -12.96
C ARG A 217 8.89 5.49 -12.67
N LEU A 218 9.18 5.19 -11.41
CA LEU A 218 9.80 3.91 -11.02
C LEU A 218 8.91 2.71 -11.34
N LEU A 219 7.59 2.83 -11.22
CA LEU A 219 6.65 1.80 -11.69
C LEU A 219 6.80 1.59 -13.21
N ARG A 220 6.80 2.67 -14.01
CA ARG A 220 6.94 2.57 -15.48
C ARG A 220 8.28 1.97 -15.89
N ASP A 221 9.36 2.46 -15.30
CA ASP A 221 10.72 2.01 -15.62
C ASP A 221 10.90 0.53 -15.28
N THR A 222 10.33 0.09 -14.14
CA THR A 222 10.34 -1.32 -13.74
C THR A 222 9.48 -2.17 -14.69
N CYS A 223 8.28 -1.71 -15.05
CA CYS A 223 7.44 -2.40 -16.04
C CYS A 223 8.17 -2.54 -17.39
N ALA A 224 8.83 -1.48 -17.86
CA ALA A 224 9.61 -1.49 -19.09
C ALA A 224 10.78 -2.47 -19.02
N ALA A 225 11.51 -2.51 -17.91
CA ALA A 225 12.60 -3.48 -17.68
C ALA A 225 12.11 -4.94 -17.66
N LEU A 226 10.86 -5.16 -17.21
CA LEU A 226 10.22 -6.48 -17.21
C LEU A 226 9.51 -6.82 -18.53
N GLY A 227 9.47 -5.90 -19.50
CA GLY A 227 8.77 -6.10 -20.77
C GLY A 227 7.25 -6.20 -20.65
N ILE A 228 6.66 -5.57 -19.62
CA ILE A 228 5.21 -5.54 -19.39
C ILE A 228 4.65 -4.11 -19.49
N ALA A 229 3.37 -3.98 -19.81
CA ALA A 229 2.68 -2.70 -19.73
C ALA A 229 2.33 -2.34 -18.27
N PRO A 230 2.27 -1.05 -17.89
CA PRO A 230 1.81 -0.63 -16.55
C PRO A 230 0.42 -1.17 -16.16
N SER A 231 -0.46 -1.42 -17.14
CA SER A 231 -1.76 -2.08 -16.92
C SER A 231 -1.65 -3.54 -16.45
N ARG A 232 -0.46 -4.13 -16.45
CA ARG A 232 -0.15 -5.44 -15.85
C ARG A 232 0.57 -5.30 -14.50
N ALA A 233 0.63 -4.10 -13.92
CA ALA A 233 1.10 -3.88 -12.56
C ALA A 233 -0.08 -3.75 -11.59
N ILE A 234 0.17 -4.14 -10.34
CA ILE A 234 -0.65 -3.88 -9.17
C ILE A 234 0.09 -2.81 -8.35
N ALA A 235 -0.57 -1.75 -7.91
CA ALA A 235 0.01 -0.73 -7.03
C ALA A 235 -0.76 -0.67 -5.70
N MET A 236 -0.03 -0.66 -4.59
CA MET A 236 -0.57 -0.61 -3.23
C MET A 236 -0.01 0.57 -2.46
N GLY A 237 -0.87 1.34 -1.80
CA GLY A 237 -0.48 2.51 -1.01
C GLY A 237 -1.62 3.03 -0.14
N ASP A 238 -1.30 3.87 0.84
CA ASP A 238 -2.25 4.47 1.78
C ASP A 238 -2.37 6.01 1.60
N GLY A 239 -1.33 6.61 1.00
CA GLY A 239 -1.09 8.05 1.00
C GLY A 239 -1.36 8.75 -0.32
N SER A 240 -1.61 10.06 -0.27
CA SER A 240 -1.84 10.87 -1.48
C SER A 240 -0.61 10.96 -2.39
N ASN A 241 0.59 10.70 -1.84
CA ASN A 241 1.84 10.54 -2.58
C ASN A 241 1.84 9.30 -3.48
N ASP A 242 0.95 8.33 -3.29
CA ASP A 242 0.87 7.13 -4.12
C ASP A 242 -0.08 7.27 -5.31
N LEU A 243 -0.96 8.28 -5.30
CA LEU A 243 -2.03 8.45 -6.29
C LEU A 243 -1.53 8.42 -7.74
N LYS A 244 -0.37 9.04 -8.03
CA LYS A 244 0.21 9.04 -9.38
C LYS A 244 0.68 7.66 -9.81
N MET A 245 1.31 6.90 -8.91
CA MET A 245 1.73 5.52 -9.16
C MET A 245 0.50 4.60 -9.32
N MET A 246 -0.50 4.76 -8.45
CA MET A 246 -1.74 4.00 -8.45
C MET A 246 -2.56 4.23 -9.73
N ALA A 247 -2.57 5.46 -10.26
CA ALA A 247 -3.28 5.81 -11.48
C ALA A 247 -2.72 5.14 -12.76
N GLU A 248 -1.48 4.65 -12.71
CA GLU A 248 -0.82 4.00 -13.85
C GLU A 248 -0.93 2.48 -13.84
N ALA A 249 -1.21 1.91 -12.68
CA ALA A 249 -1.37 0.47 -12.50
C ALA A 249 -2.70 -0.02 -13.08
N GLY A 250 -2.75 -1.27 -13.54
CA GLY A 250 -3.99 -1.89 -13.99
C GLY A 250 -4.90 -2.37 -12.86
N LEU A 251 -4.37 -2.40 -11.63
CA LEU A 251 -5.11 -2.58 -10.40
C LEU A 251 -4.43 -1.73 -9.32
N SER A 252 -5.19 -0.86 -8.67
CA SER A 252 -4.72 -0.09 -7.52
C SER A 252 -5.48 -0.48 -6.26
N VAL A 253 -4.74 -0.69 -5.18
CA VAL A 253 -5.26 -1.06 -3.86
C VAL A 253 -4.93 0.05 -2.86
N ALA A 254 -5.96 0.71 -2.37
CA ALA A 254 -5.86 1.59 -1.21
C ALA A 254 -5.84 0.72 0.06
N PHE A 255 -4.76 0.75 0.83
CA PHE A 255 -4.62 -0.06 2.05
C PHE A 255 -4.73 0.83 3.28
N HIS A 256 -5.77 0.62 4.10
CA HIS A 256 -6.08 1.44 5.30
C HIS A 256 -5.93 2.95 5.04
N ALA A 257 -6.35 3.36 3.83
CA ALA A 257 -5.91 4.60 3.22
C ALA A 257 -6.76 5.81 3.61
N LYS A 258 -6.24 7.00 3.35
CA LYS A 258 -7.01 8.26 3.50
C LYS A 258 -8.17 8.29 2.50
N PRO A 259 -9.28 9.00 2.80
CA PRO A 259 -10.47 9.03 1.92
C PRO A 259 -10.18 9.36 0.46
N VAL A 260 -9.31 10.35 0.20
CA VAL A 260 -8.92 10.74 -1.17
C VAL A 260 -8.22 9.62 -1.95
N VAL A 261 -7.48 8.74 -1.25
CA VAL A 261 -6.79 7.61 -1.87
C VAL A 261 -7.76 6.46 -2.08
N ARG A 262 -8.61 6.19 -1.08
CA ARG A 262 -9.69 5.22 -1.15
C ARG A 262 -10.61 5.46 -2.35
N GLU A 263 -11.00 6.72 -2.57
CA GLU A 263 -11.88 7.12 -3.68
C GLU A 263 -11.24 6.98 -5.07
N ALA A 264 -9.92 7.16 -5.15
CA ALA A 264 -9.18 7.10 -6.41
C ALA A 264 -8.71 5.68 -6.79
N ALA A 265 -8.67 4.75 -5.83
CA ALA A 265 -8.20 3.40 -6.04
C ALA A 265 -9.25 2.50 -6.71
N THR A 266 -8.78 1.41 -7.32
CA THR A 266 -9.66 0.40 -7.93
C THR A 266 -10.39 -0.41 -6.85
N VAL A 267 -9.65 -0.73 -5.78
CA VAL A 267 -10.08 -1.50 -4.61
C VAL A 267 -9.57 -0.82 -3.35
N ALA A 268 -10.34 -0.91 -2.27
CA ALA A 268 -9.91 -0.50 -0.94
C ALA A 268 -9.95 -1.70 -0.01
N PHE A 269 -8.90 -1.87 0.78
CA PHE A 269 -8.87 -2.76 1.93
C PHE A 269 -8.88 -1.86 3.15
N ASP A 270 -10.05 -1.69 3.76
CA ASP A 270 -10.25 -0.88 4.96
C ASP A 270 -10.12 -1.74 6.23
N HIS A 271 -10.25 -3.06 6.12
CA HIS A 271 -10.29 -3.98 7.26
C HIS A 271 -9.33 -5.17 7.15
N VAL A 272 -9.23 -5.79 5.97
CA VAL A 272 -8.39 -6.98 5.77
C VAL A 272 -6.90 -6.62 5.69
N GLY A 273 -6.05 -7.64 5.78
CA GLY A 273 -4.62 -7.52 5.50
C GLY A 273 -4.30 -7.46 4.01
N LEU A 274 -3.03 -7.23 3.68
CA LEU A 274 -2.52 -7.21 2.31
C LEU A 274 -2.78 -8.53 1.56
N ASP A 275 -2.94 -9.65 2.27
CA ASP A 275 -3.29 -10.96 1.73
C ASP A 275 -4.72 -11.00 1.14
N GLY A 276 -5.56 -10.01 1.44
CA GLY A 276 -6.84 -9.79 0.76
C GLY A 276 -6.70 -9.72 -0.77
N LEU A 277 -5.52 -9.32 -1.27
CA LEU A 277 -5.19 -9.35 -2.70
C LEU A 277 -5.37 -10.74 -3.30
N LEU A 278 -4.92 -11.79 -2.59
CA LEU A 278 -4.95 -13.16 -3.10
C LEU A 278 -6.39 -13.64 -3.28
N ARG A 279 -7.29 -13.22 -2.39
CA ARG A 279 -8.72 -13.58 -2.41
C ARG A 279 -9.49 -12.90 -3.54
N LEU A 280 -8.91 -11.90 -4.23
CA LEU A 280 -9.54 -11.28 -5.39
C LEU A 280 -9.62 -12.22 -6.60
N PHE A 281 -8.71 -13.20 -6.69
CA PHE A 281 -8.48 -14.04 -7.87
C PHE A 281 -8.80 -15.51 -7.59
#